data_AF-A0A8S4Q9J5-F1
#
_entry.id   AF-A0A8S4Q9J5-F1
#
_cell.length_a   1.000
_cell.length_b   1.000
_cell.length_c   1.000
_cell.angle_alpha   90.00
_cell.angle_beta   90.00
_cell.angle_gamma   90.00
#
_symmetry.space_group_name_H-M   'P 1'
#
loop_
_entity.id
_entity.type
_entity.pdbx_description
1 polymer ?
#
loop_
_entity_poly.entity_id
_entity_poly.type
_entity_poly.pdbx_seq_one_letter_code
_entity_poly.pdbx_strand_id
1 'polypeptide(L)'
;MDLYHLCQNCWLTTGHNHERILLYLTFIAWVAESFGKRRKTSWGQFTKLFEVSNTKANDKQKSILKYLVEMASNIPWIDMSDFKHDKDVLAHLNDILKYRNLLVNEITMEMTKIRDNIDEKDVAEVDNFKDGDPNKDKFPQVGDGIKNEKQINNNTTPDMEQKFETGRCVSHKNNDVAYDRNEKKYSRRFKRERRDWTVPKVKSHKRIADESDNIIIEHPDLDCEDLTEHDIPDEDVEKYVKSEHEVKRLKLFDAQSEFDN
;
A
#
# COMPACT_ATOMS: atom_id res chain seq x y z
N MET A 1 12.09 -6.62 -11.45
CA MET A 1 10.78 -7.33 -11.52
C MET A 1 10.33 -7.83 -10.15
N ASP A 2 11.25 -8.22 -9.28
CA ASP A 2 10.98 -8.87 -7.98
C ASP A 2 9.99 -8.13 -7.06
N LEU A 3 10.04 -6.81 -7.03
CA LEU A 3 9.13 -6.01 -6.20
C LEU A 3 7.66 -6.11 -6.66
N TYR A 4 7.41 -6.27 -7.97
CA TYR A 4 6.06 -6.45 -8.48
C TYR A 4 5.50 -7.82 -8.09
N HIS A 5 6.29 -8.88 -8.25
CA HIS A 5 5.92 -10.23 -7.82
C HIS A 5 5.65 -10.29 -6.32
N LEU A 6 6.45 -9.58 -5.51
CA LEU A 6 6.19 -9.44 -4.07
C LEU A 6 4.81 -8.82 -3.83
N CYS A 7 4.48 -7.71 -4.49
CA CYS A 7 3.17 -7.06 -4.34
C CYS A 7 2.01 -7.95 -4.79
N GLN A 8 2.23 -8.77 -5.82
CA GLN A 8 1.24 -9.71 -6.33
C GLN A 8 0.96 -10.83 -5.32
N ASN A 9 2.00 -11.41 -4.72
CA ASN A 9 1.88 -12.45 -3.68
C ASN A 9 1.16 -11.93 -2.44
N CYS A 10 1.26 -10.62 -2.18
CA CYS A 10 0.62 -9.96 -1.05
C CYS A 10 -0.75 -9.34 -1.39
N TRP A 11 -1.32 -9.67 -2.56
CA TRP A 11 -2.65 -9.20 -2.99
C TRP A 11 -2.77 -7.67 -3.03
N LEU A 12 -1.64 -6.96 -3.16
CA LEU A 12 -1.60 -5.49 -3.23
C LEU A 12 -2.00 -4.98 -4.61
N THR A 13 -1.93 -5.84 -5.64
CA THR A 13 -2.23 -5.50 -7.03
C THR A 13 -3.66 -5.79 -7.46
N THR A 14 -4.36 -6.67 -6.75
CA THR A 14 -5.70 -7.15 -7.14
C THR A 14 -6.74 -6.03 -7.11
N GLY A 15 -7.52 -5.88 -8.19
CA GLY A 15 -8.59 -4.89 -8.28
C GLY A 15 -8.13 -3.44 -8.50
N HIS A 16 -6.87 -3.22 -8.90
CA HIS A 16 -6.30 -1.89 -9.06
C HIS A 16 -5.67 -1.70 -10.44
N ASN A 17 -5.51 -0.43 -10.85
CA ASN A 17 -4.84 -0.11 -12.11
C ASN A 17 -3.33 -0.44 -12.00
N HIS A 18 -2.91 -1.48 -12.72
CA HIS A 18 -1.54 -2.00 -12.73
C HIS A 18 -0.51 -0.96 -13.17
N GLU A 19 -0.83 -0.08 -14.11
CA GLU A 19 0.09 0.96 -14.60
C GLU A 19 0.50 1.92 -13.48
N ARG A 20 -0.48 2.34 -12.65
CA ARG A 20 -0.21 3.21 -11.49
C ARG A 20 0.59 2.52 -10.40
N ILE A 21 0.40 1.21 -10.24
CA ILE A 21 1.20 0.42 -9.30
C ILE A 21 2.62 0.29 -9.83
N LEU A 22 2.81 -0.13 -11.07
CA LEU A 22 4.12 -0.26 -11.70
C LEU A 22 4.92 1.04 -11.66
N LEU A 23 4.29 2.17 -11.95
CA LEU A 23 4.93 3.48 -11.85
C LEU A 23 5.38 3.79 -10.41
N TYR A 24 4.56 3.43 -9.41
CA TYR A 24 4.91 3.62 -8.01
C TYR A 24 6.01 2.68 -7.52
N LEU A 25 5.99 1.41 -7.96
CA LEU A 25 7.07 0.47 -7.69
C LEU A 25 8.37 0.92 -8.36
N THR A 26 8.30 1.53 -9.55
CA THR A 26 9.44 2.13 -10.24
C THR A 26 10.01 3.29 -9.42
N PHE A 27 9.16 4.15 -8.84
CA PHE A 27 9.60 5.18 -7.90
C PHE A 27 10.28 4.60 -6.67
N ILE A 28 9.71 3.55 -6.07
CA ILE A 28 10.30 2.87 -4.91
C ILE A 28 11.70 2.33 -5.25
N ALA A 29 11.82 1.57 -6.34
CA ALA A 29 13.08 1.00 -6.79
C ALA A 29 14.11 2.10 -7.08
N TRP A 30 13.68 3.17 -7.76
CA TRP A 30 14.52 4.33 -8.04
C TRP A 30 15.00 5.03 -6.76
N VAL A 31 14.16 5.17 -5.73
CA VAL A 31 14.58 5.75 -4.45
C VAL A 31 15.58 4.82 -3.75
N ALA A 32 15.31 3.52 -3.72
CA ALA A 32 16.13 2.53 -3.02
C ALA A 32 17.56 2.42 -3.60
N GLU A 33 17.72 2.45 -4.93
CA GLU A 33 19.02 2.39 -5.62
C GLU A 33 20.00 3.49 -5.15
N SER A 34 19.49 4.64 -4.71
CA SER A 34 20.33 5.73 -4.21
C SER A 34 19.67 6.42 -3.03
N PHE A 35 19.32 5.62 -2.01
CA PHE A 35 18.52 6.07 -0.87
C PHE A 35 19.06 7.37 -0.24
N GLY A 36 20.35 7.46 0.04
CA GLY A 36 20.95 8.66 0.65
C GLY A 36 20.74 9.96 -0.14
N LYS A 37 20.73 9.89 -1.49
CA LYS A 37 20.53 11.06 -2.37
C LYS A 37 19.05 11.31 -2.66
N ARG A 38 18.26 10.24 -2.82
CA ARG A 38 16.89 10.30 -3.35
C ARG A 38 15.81 10.25 -2.26
N ARG A 39 16.13 9.97 -1.00
CA ARG A 39 15.16 9.91 0.13
C ARG A 39 14.24 11.12 0.25
N LYS A 40 14.78 12.33 0.05
CA LYS A 40 14.01 13.59 0.17
C LYS A 40 13.06 13.83 -1.01
N THR A 41 13.17 13.06 -2.08
CA THR A 41 12.30 13.23 -3.25
C THR A 41 10.87 12.81 -2.92
N SER A 42 9.93 13.68 -3.27
CA SER A 42 8.51 13.37 -3.17
C SER A 42 8.03 12.69 -4.46
N TRP A 43 6.92 11.95 -4.36
CA TRP A 43 6.27 11.34 -5.53
C TRP A 43 5.98 12.38 -6.63
N GLY A 44 5.47 13.56 -6.26
CA GLY A 44 5.19 14.63 -7.21
C GLY A 44 6.45 15.26 -7.83
N GLN A 45 7.61 15.17 -7.18
CA GLN A 45 8.89 15.56 -7.80
C GLN A 45 9.37 14.50 -8.79
N PHE A 46 9.19 13.22 -8.44
CA PHE A 46 9.51 12.11 -9.32
C PHE A 46 8.67 12.13 -10.61
N THR A 47 7.34 12.24 -10.49
CA THR A 47 6.46 12.29 -11.68
C THR A 47 6.79 13.46 -12.60
N LYS A 48 7.11 14.63 -12.03
CA LYS A 48 7.58 15.80 -12.80
C LYS A 48 8.94 15.57 -13.48
N LEU A 49 9.86 14.86 -12.83
CA LEU A 49 11.19 14.59 -13.36
C LEU A 49 11.14 13.69 -14.60
N PHE A 50 10.19 12.75 -14.63
CA PHE A 50 10.02 11.78 -15.72
C PHE A 50 8.85 12.11 -16.65
N GLU A 51 8.26 13.31 -16.53
CA GLU A 51 7.12 13.77 -17.34
C GLU A 51 5.92 12.81 -17.34
N VAL A 52 5.74 12.05 -16.27
CA VAL A 52 4.63 11.10 -16.12
C VAL A 52 3.42 11.80 -15.50
N SER A 53 2.21 11.36 -15.84
CA SER A 53 0.99 11.98 -15.35
C SER A 53 1.03 12.12 -13.81
N ASN A 54 0.90 13.36 -13.35
CA ASN A 54 1.02 13.68 -11.93
C ASN A 54 -0.30 13.41 -11.21
N THR A 55 -0.66 12.14 -11.10
CA THR A 55 -1.73 11.71 -10.21
C THR A 55 -1.21 11.68 -8.78
N LYS A 56 -1.98 12.24 -7.84
CA LYS A 56 -1.65 12.15 -6.41
C LYS A 56 -1.46 10.69 -6.02
N ALA A 57 -0.51 10.44 -5.10
CA ALA A 57 -0.28 9.10 -4.65
C ALA A 57 -1.54 8.56 -3.96
N ASN A 58 -2.05 7.43 -4.45
CA ASN A 58 -3.26 6.82 -3.91
C ASN A 58 -2.97 6.23 -2.51
N ASP A 59 -3.98 6.11 -1.67
CA ASP A 59 -3.80 5.54 -0.33
C ASP A 59 -3.25 4.11 -0.40
N LYS A 60 -3.63 3.34 -1.43
CA LYS A 60 -3.06 2.01 -1.71
C LYS A 60 -1.56 2.04 -1.97
N GLN A 61 -1.03 3.07 -2.64
CA GLN A 61 0.41 3.21 -2.86
C GLN A 61 1.13 3.42 -1.51
N LYS A 62 0.52 4.18 -0.59
CA LYS A 62 1.04 4.29 0.78
C LYS A 62 0.95 2.96 1.53
N SER A 63 -0.10 2.16 1.30
CA SER A 63 -0.23 0.82 1.88
C SER A 63 0.93 -0.10 1.48
N ILE A 64 1.48 0.02 0.26
CA ILE A 64 2.66 -0.76 -0.16
C ILE A 64 3.85 -0.46 0.75
N LEU A 65 4.12 0.82 1.07
CA LEU A 65 5.20 1.17 1.99
C LEU A 65 4.96 0.63 3.40
N LYS A 66 3.73 0.74 3.91
CA LYS A 66 3.37 0.20 5.23
C LYS A 66 3.61 -1.31 5.30
N TYR A 67 3.25 -2.02 4.25
CA TYR A 67 3.44 -3.47 4.18
C TYR A 67 4.93 -3.85 4.09
N LEU A 68 5.74 -3.04 3.39
CA LEU A 68 7.20 -3.23 3.43
C LEU A 68 7.78 -2.97 4.83
N VAL A 69 7.24 -2.00 5.58
CA VAL A 69 7.65 -1.73 6.96
C VAL A 69 7.32 -2.93 7.88
N GLU A 70 6.14 -3.53 7.71
CA GLU A 70 5.73 -4.74 8.41
C GLU A 70 6.62 -5.95 8.07
N MET A 71 7.03 -6.09 6.80
CA MET A 71 8.04 -7.09 6.43
C MET A 71 9.39 -6.80 7.07
N ALA A 72 9.77 -5.53 7.18
CA ALA A 72 11.04 -5.14 7.76
C ALA A 72 11.10 -5.40 9.27
N SER A 73 9.97 -5.31 10.00
CA SER A 73 9.95 -5.61 11.43
C SER A 73 10.26 -7.06 11.77
N ASN A 74 10.08 -7.98 10.81
CA ASN A 74 10.41 -9.39 10.98
C ASN A 74 11.90 -9.68 10.71
N ILE A 75 12.68 -8.68 10.29
CA ILE A 75 14.12 -8.85 10.01
C ILE A 75 14.92 -8.46 11.27
N PRO A 76 15.64 -9.40 11.93
CA PRO A 76 16.23 -9.16 13.24
C PRO A 76 17.31 -8.07 13.32
N TRP A 77 17.99 -7.78 12.20
CA TRP A 77 19.05 -6.75 12.15
C TRP A 77 18.53 -5.38 11.72
N ILE A 78 17.24 -5.23 11.43
CA ILE A 78 16.63 -3.94 11.14
C ILE A 78 16.07 -3.40 12.45
N ASP A 79 16.61 -2.28 12.92
CA ASP A 79 16.08 -1.59 14.08
C ASP A 79 14.92 -0.67 13.67
N MET A 80 13.72 -1.00 14.14
CA MET A 80 12.53 -0.20 13.86
C MET A 80 12.58 1.18 14.52
N SER A 81 13.43 1.38 15.52
CA SER A 81 13.61 2.69 16.17
C SER A 81 14.33 3.72 15.27
N ASP A 82 15.07 3.26 14.26
CA ASP A 82 15.72 4.13 13.27
C ASP A 82 14.73 4.75 12.27
N PHE A 83 13.52 4.19 12.18
CA PHE A 83 12.53 4.57 11.17
C PHE A 83 11.77 5.82 11.65
N LYS A 84 12.07 6.97 11.03
CA LYS A 84 11.32 8.22 11.28
C LYS A 84 10.08 8.31 10.40
N HIS A 85 10.15 7.71 9.22
CA HIS A 85 9.09 7.69 8.23
C HIS A 85 9.03 6.32 7.54
N ASP A 86 7.87 5.90 7.04
CA ASP A 86 7.70 4.65 6.28
C ASP A 86 8.66 4.52 5.10
N LYS A 87 9.12 5.64 4.53
CA LYS A 87 10.11 5.66 3.45
C LYS A 87 11.49 5.14 3.87
N ASP A 88 11.80 5.13 5.17
CA ASP A 88 13.12 4.72 5.67
C ASP A 88 13.37 3.23 5.44
N VAL A 89 12.30 2.45 5.32
CA VAL A 89 12.34 1.04 4.90
C VAL A 89 13.04 0.82 3.56
N LEU A 90 13.03 1.83 2.67
CA LEU A 90 13.62 1.71 1.34
C LEU A 90 15.16 1.58 1.37
N ALA A 91 15.80 1.91 2.49
CA ALA A 91 17.22 1.62 2.72
C ALA A 91 17.51 0.11 2.79
N HIS A 92 16.51 -0.67 3.24
CA HIS A 92 16.60 -2.11 3.46
C HIS A 92 15.85 -2.92 2.40
N LEU A 93 15.44 -2.29 1.29
CA LEU A 93 14.64 -2.94 0.26
C LEU A 93 15.31 -4.21 -0.31
N ASN A 94 16.63 -4.21 -0.46
CA ASN A 94 17.38 -5.37 -0.95
C ASN A 94 17.28 -6.57 0.00
N ASP A 95 17.33 -6.33 1.32
CA ASP A 95 17.20 -7.39 2.32
C ASP A 95 15.77 -7.96 2.29
N ILE A 96 14.76 -7.08 2.21
CA ILE A 96 13.36 -7.50 2.09
C ILE A 96 13.15 -8.37 0.84
N LEU A 97 13.69 -7.95 -0.31
CA LEU A 97 13.58 -8.71 -1.56
C LEU A 97 14.33 -10.06 -1.51
N LYS A 98 15.47 -10.09 -0.82
CA LYS A 98 16.26 -11.30 -0.60
C LYS A 98 15.49 -12.35 0.22
N TYR A 99 14.79 -11.92 1.27
CA TYR A 99 14.06 -12.82 2.19
C TYR A 99 12.55 -12.85 1.95
N ARG A 100 12.08 -12.33 0.81
CA ARG A 100 10.65 -12.09 0.51
C ARG A 100 9.72 -13.26 0.81
N ASN A 101 10.08 -14.49 0.43
CA ASN A 101 9.21 -15.66 0.61
C ASN A 101 9.03 -16.01 2.10
N LEU A 102 10.11 -15.91 2.89
CA LEU A 102 10.08 -16.16 4.32
C LEU A 102 9.24 -15.09 5.03
N LEU A 103 9.44 -13.82 4.68
CA LEU A 103 8.71 -12.70 5.26
C LEU A 103 7.20 -12.73 4.92
N VAL A 104 6.85 -13.07 3.68
CA VAL A 104 5.44 -13.25 3.29
C VAL A 104 4.80 -14.36 4.12
N ASN A 105 5.46 -15.52 4.25
CA ASN A 105 4.92 -16.63 5.01
C ASN A 105 4.69 -16.27 6.48
N GLU A 106 5.64 -15.57 7.09
CA GLU A 106 5.54 -15.14 8.49
C GLU A 106 4.34 -14.21 8.71
N ILE A 107 4.17 -13.19 7.86
CA ILE A 107 3.01 -12.29 7.93
C ILE A 107 1.70 -13.06 7.73
N THR A 108 1.65 -13.98 6.76
CA THR A 108 0.42 -14.78 6.54
C THR A 108 0.09 -15.69 7.71
N MET A 109 1.10 -16.27 8.38
CA MET A 109 0.89 -17.10 9.57
C MET A 109 0.43 -16.29 10.79
N GLU A 110 0.88 -15.04 10.93
CA GLU A 110 0.35 -14.15 11.97
C GLU A 110 -1.11 -13.80 11.71
N MET A 111 -1.49 -13.52 10.46
CA MET A 111 -2.87 -13.24 10.08
C MET A 111 -3.80 -14.43 10.36
N THR A 112 -3.37 -15.67 10.15
CA THR A 112 -4.18 -16.86 10.47
C THR A 112 -4.34 -17.05 11.97
N LYS A 113 -3.26 -16.89 12.75
CA LYS A 113 -3.32 -16.96 14.23
C LYS A 113 -4.29 -15.94 14.81
N ILE A 114 -4.34 -14.73 14.28
CA ILE A 114 -5.27 -13.70 14.74
C ILE A 114 -6.72 -14.13 14.50
N ARG A 115 -7.00 -14.73 13.34
CA ARG A 115 -8.34 -15.23 12.99
C ARG A 115 -8.78 -16.37 13.91
N ASP A 116 -7.91 -17.35 14.14
CA ASP A 116 -8.23 -18.50 14.99
C ASP A 116 -8.52 -18.11 16.46
N ASN A 117 -7.91 -17.02 16.95
CA ASN A 117 -8.15 -16.48 18.30
C ASN A 117 -9.46 -15.70 18.44
N ILE A 118 -10.08 -15.24 17.33
CA ILE A 118 -11.34 -14.49 17.36
C ILE A 118 -12.53 -15.44 17.48
N ASP A 119 -12.50 -16.55 16.77
CA ASP A 119 -13.59 -17.53 16.76
C ASP A 119 -13.76 -18.26 18.12
N GLU A 120 -12.71 -18.31 18.95
CA GLU A 120 -12.76 -18.97 20.26
C GLU A 120 -13.41 -18.10 21.37
N LYS A 121 -13.46 -16.77 21.21
CA LYS A 121 -14.02 -15.85 22.21
C LYS A 121 -15.50 -15.57 22.02
N ASP A 122 -16.01 -15.64 20.79
CA ASP A 122 -17.39 -15.30 20.49
C ASP A 122 -18.38 -16.47 20.67
N VAL A 123 -17.89 -17.70 20.89
CA VAL A 123 -18.73 -18.88 21.16
C VAL A 123 -19.02 -19.06 22.66
N ALA A 124 -18.20 -18.47 23.55
CA ALA A 124 -18.37 -18.60 25.00
C ALA A 124 -19.48 -17.72 25.60
N GLU A 125 -20.10 -16.82 24.82
CA GLU A 125 -21.10 -15.87 25.33
C GLU A 125 -22.55 -16.15 24.86
N VAL A 126 -22.79 -17.21 24.08
CA VAL A 126 -24.13 -17.51 23.52
C VAL A 126 -24.99 -18.44 24.40
N ASP A 127 -24.42 -19.15 25.37
CA ASP A 127 -25.15 -20.11 26.22
C ASP A 127 -25.92 -19.49 27.41
N ASN A 128 -26.13 -18.17 27.43
CA ASN A 128 -26.96 -17.50 28.44
C ASN A 128 -28.31 -16.97 27.93
N PHE A 129 -28.79 -17.43 26.76
CA PHE A 129 -30.18 -17.17 26.35
C PHE A 129 -31.13 -18.15 27.05
N LYS A 130 -31.38 -17.90 28.34
CA LYS A 130 -32.43 -18.57 29.09
C LYS A 130 -33.79 -18.31 28.44
N ASP A 131 -34.50 -19.40 28.20
CA ASP A 131 -35.92 -19.46 27.87
C ASP A 131 -36.73 -18.42 28.65
N GLY A 132 -37.40 -17.52 27.92
CA GLY A 132 -38.28 -16.55 28.55
C GLY A 132 -38.91 -15.57 27.58
N ASP A 133 -39.98 -16.00 26.91
CA ASP A 133 -41.31 -15.35 26.95
C ASP A 133 -42.10 -15.65 25.64
N PRO A 134 -43.03 -16.62 25.64
CA PRO A 134 -43.82 -16.99 24.46
C PRO A 134 -44.95 -15.99 24.12
N ASN A 135 -44.83 -14.70 24.46
CA ASN A 135 -45.97 -13.78 24.37
C ASN A 135 -45.66 -12.40 23.74
N LYS A 136 -44.92 -12.37 22.63
CA LYS A 136 -44.75 -11.15 21.80
C LYS A 136 -44.99 -11.38 20.32
N ASP A 137 -46.12 -12.02 19.98
CA ASP A 137 -46.74 -11.87 18.67
C ASP A 137 -47.49 -10.54 18.58
N LYS A 138 -46.76 -9.46 18.30
CA LYS A 138 -47.35 -8.25 17.72
C LYS A 138 -46.50 -7.79 16.55
N PHE A 139 -46.73 -8.43 15.41
CA PHE A 139 -46.34 -7.90 14.11
C PHE A 139 -46.94 -6.50 13.95
N PRO A 140 -46.12 -5.45 13.69
CA PRO A 140 -46.67 -4.17 13.30
C PRO A 140 -47.33 -4.33 11.92
N GLN A 141 -48.62 -4.01 11.86
CA GLN A 141 -49.37 -3.97 10.61
C GLN A 141 -48.69 -2.98 9.64
N VAL A 142 -48.44 -3.46 8.43
CA VAL A 142 -48.03 -2.66 7.28
C VAL A 142 -49.20 -1.73 6.96
N GLY A 143 -49.06 -0.47 7.37
CA GLY A 143 -49.95 0.60 6.98
C GLY A 143 -49.66 1.01 5.54
N ASP A 144 -50.57 0.66 4.65
CA ASP A 144 -50.63 1.18 3.29
C ASP A 144 -50.85 2.70 3.28
N GLY A 145 -50.01 3.37 2.51
CA GLY A 145 -50.30 4.69 1.96
C GLY A 145 -49.74 5.87 2.75
N ILE A 146 -48.89 6.66 2.09
CA ILE A 146 -49.00 8.13 2.00
C ILE A 146 -48.18 8.57 0.78
N LYS A 147 -48.92 8.99 -0.25
CA LYS A 147 -48.45 9.98 -1.22
C LYS A 147 -48.25 11.29 -0.46
N ASN A 148 -47.17 12.03 -0.73
CA ASN A 148 -47.24 13.45 -1.09
C ASN A 148 -45.86 14.12 -1.14
N GLU A 149 -45.60 14.73 -2.28
CA GLU A 149 -44.85 15.97 -2.44
C GLU A 149 -45.16 16.98 -1.30
N LYS A 150 -44.13 17.64 -0.77
CA LYS A 150 -44.05 19.12 -0.79
C LYS A 150 -42.73 19.65 -0.23
N GLN A 151 -42.28 20.67 -0.96
CA GLN A 151 -41.30 21.71 -0.63
C GLN A 151 -41.31 22.16 0.83
N ILE A 152 -40.12 22.42 1.39
CA ILE A 152 -39.97 23.38 2.50
C ILE A 152 -38.75 24.28 2.23
N ASN A 153 -39.07 25.55 2.02
CA ASN A 153 -38.19 26.70 2.02
C ASN A 153 -37.77 27.09 3.45
N ASN A 154 -36.60 27.73 3.54
CA ASN A 154 -36.14 28.80 4.44
C ASN A 154 -37.03 29.20 5.63
N ASN A 155 -36.42 29.36 6.82
CA ASN A 155 -36.20 30.65 7.50
C ASN A 155 -35.85 30.56 9.01
N THR A 156 -34.86 31.39 9.39
CA THR A 156 -34.84 32.29 10.57
C THR A 156 -34.38 31.80 11.98
N THR A 157 -33.36 32.55 12.42
CA THR A 157 -32.70 32.87 13.73
C THR A 157 -33.54 32.90 15.02
N PRO A 158 -32.90 32.87 16.22
CA PRO A 158 -32.41 34.08 16.94
C PRO A 158 -30.96 33.91 17.47
N ASP A 159 -30.08 34.90 17.37
CA ASP A 159 -29.91 36.07 18.27
C ASP A 159 -29.36 35.70 19.66
N MET A 160 -28.06 35.96 19.88
CA MET A 160 -27.45 36.01 21.20
C MET A 160 -26.36 37.09 21.22
N GLU A 161 -26.76 38.25 21.72
CA GLU A 161 -25.89 39.37 22.10
C GLU A 161 -24.87 38.94 23.18
N GLN A 162 -23.58 39.24 22.98
CA GLN A 162 -22.64 39.43 24.08
C GLN A 162 -21.93 40.77 23.91
N LYS A 163 -22.40 41.73 24.72
CA LYS A 163 -21.82 43.05 24.96
C LYS A 163 -20.55 42.91 25.80
N PHE A 164 -19.46 43.55 25.36
CA PHE A 164 -18.39 43.99 26.26
C PHE A 164 -17.97 45.41 25.90
N GLU A 165 -17.76 46.16 26.97
CA GLU A 165 -17.87 47.60 27.06
C GLU A 165 -16.66 48.36 26.50
N THR A 166 -16.98 49.52 25.94
CA THR A 166 -16.05 50.59 25.58
C THR A 166 -15.58 51.35 26.83
N GLY A 167 -14.26 51.46 27.00
CA GLY A 167 -13.62 52.41 27.92
C GLY A 167 -12.58 53.27 27.21
N ARG A 168 -12.89 54.57 26.99
CA ARG A 168 -11.90 55.67 26.91
C ARG A 168 -11.33 55.86 28.34
N CYS A 169 -10.13 56.34 28.65
CA CYS A 169 -9.28 57.43 28.15
C CYS A 169 -7.83 57.08 28.64
N VAL A 170 -6.71 57.60 28.12
CA VAL A 170 -6.11 58.90 28.48
C VAL A 170 -4.85 59.06 27.62
N SER A 171 -4.68 60.28 27.10
CA SER A 171 -3.51 60.79 26.39
C SER A 171 -2.31 60.96 27.34
N HIS A 172 -1.16 60.37 27.01
CA HIS A 172 0.16 60.87 27.42
C HIS A 172 1.08 60.97 26.20
N LYS A 173 1.39 62.22 25.85
CA LYS A 173 2.48 62.61 24.97
C LYS A 173 3.79 62.59 25.77
N ASN A 174 4.89 62.53 25.01
CA ASN A 174 6.28 62.80 25.37
C ASN A 174 7.13 61.55 25.65
N ASN A 175 7.93 61.12 24.67
CA ASN A 175 9.30 61.62 24.60
C ASN A 175 10.02 61.08 23.35
N ASP A 176 10.70 62.00 22.69
CA ASP A 176 11.66 61.78 21.63
C ASP A 176 12.78 60.85 22.08
N VAL A 177 13.04 59.79 21.30
CA VAL A 177 14.41 59.32 21.09
C VAL A 177 14.51 58.84 19.64
N ALA A 178 15.20 59.64 18.83
CA ALA A 178 15.65 59.27 17.51
C ALA A 178 16.63 58.09 17.60
N TYR A 179 16.30 56.98 16.94
CA TYR A 179 17.27 55.97 16.53
C TYR A 179 17.10 55.68 15.04
N ASP A 180 17.94 56.37 14.28
CA ASP A 180 18.75 55.85 13.16
C ASP A 180 18.09 54.77 12.29
N ARG A 181 17.23 55.21 11.36
CA ARG A 181 16.72 54.38 10.27
C ARG A 181 17.75 54.35 9.14
N ASN A 182 18.87 53.68 9.38
CA ASN A 182 19.83 53.36 8.34
C ASN A 182 19.38 52.09 7.61
N GLU A 183 18.68 52.31 6.50
CA GLU A 183 18.54 51.38 5.39
C GLU A 183 19.90 50.75 5.06
N LYS A 184 20.07 49.45 5.30
CA LYS A 184 20.97 48.57 4.54
C LYS A 184 20.93 47.14 5.09
N LYS A 185 20.77 46.18 4.16
CA LYS A 185 21.13 44.75 4.26
C LYS A 185 20.09 43.79 4.87
N TYR A 186 19.03 43.51 4.13
CA TYR A 186 18.54 42.13 3.95
C TYR A 186 18.12 41.86 2.50
N SER A 187 18.95 42.30 1.54
CA SER A 187 19.01 41.71 0.21
C SER A 187 20.38 41.02 0.08
N ARG A 188 20.49 39.86 0.71
CA ARG A 188 21.60 38.94 0.48
C ARG A 188 21.05 37.55 0.20
N ARG A 189 20.84 37.32 -1.10
CA ARG A 189 21.55 36.25 -1.78
C ARG A 189 21.12 34.83 -1.37
N PHE A 190 19.83 34.51 -1.54
CA PHE A 190 19.48 33.21 -2.11
C PHE A 190 19.79 33.23 -3.60
N LYS A 191 21.09 33.36 -3.94
CA LYS A 191 21.59 32.76 -5.18
C LYS A 191 21.48 31.26 -4.92
N ARG A 192 20.30 30.71 -5.20
CA ARG A 192 20.18 29.30 -5.52
C ARG A 192 21.26 29.05 -6.55
N GLU A 193 22.29 28.32 -6.15
CA GLU A 193 23.02 27.46 -7.06
C GLU A 193 21.96 26.62 -7.77
N ARG A 194 21.42 27.15 -8.87
CA ARG A 194 21.19 26.33 -10.05
C ARG A 194 22.57 25.80 -10.40
N ARG A 195 22.99 24.74 -9.72
CA ARG A 195 23.87 23.78 -10.36
C ARG A 195 23.07 23.37 -11.57
N ASP A 196 23.51 23.86 -12.71
CA ASP A 196 23.09 23.39 -14.00
C ASP A 196 23.34 21.89 -14.00
N TRP A 197 22.31 21.12 -13.62
CA TRP A 197 22.19 19.72 -13.94
C TRP A 197 22.00 19.67 -15.45
N THR A 198 23.07 19.98 -16.17
CA THR A 198 23.21 19.58 -17.56
C THR A 198 23.20 18.07 -17.52
N VAL A 199 22.08 17.51 -17.97
CA VAL A 199 21.95 16.08 -18.24
C VAL A 199 23.20 15.71 -19.05
N PRO A 200 24.05 14.78 -18.57
CA PRO A 200 25.19 14.32 -19.34
C PRO A 200 24.67 13.94 -20.72
N LYS A 201 25.16 14.60 -21.77
CA LYS A 201 24.86 14.20 -23.15
C LYS A 201 25.39 12.79 -23.29
N VAL A 202 24.52 11.81 -23.07
CA VAL A 202 24.83 10.40 -23.29
C VAL A 202 25.17 10.33 -24.77
N LYS A 203 26.44 10.09 -25.08
CA LYS A 203 26.87 9.81 -26.44
C LYS A 203 25.99 8.67 -26.91
N SER A 204 25.27 8.88 -28.01
CA SER A 204 24.47 7.85 -28.65
C SER A 204 25.37 6.65 -28.89
N HIS A 205 25.25 5.63 -28.02
CA HIS A 205 25.90 4.37 -28.26
C HIS A 205 25.28 3.83 -29.55
N LYS A 206 26.15 3.77 -30.56
CA LYS A 206 25.94 3.10 -31.83
C LYS A 206 25.29 1.75 -31.50
N ARG A 207 24.03 1.56 -31.91
CA ARG A 207 23.33 0.28 -31.77
C ARG A 207 24.22 -0.76 -32.46
N ILE A 208 24.90 -1.56 -31.65
CA ILE A 208 25.40 -2.85 -32.10
C ILE A 208 24.12 -3.65 -32.24
N ALA A 209 23.77 -3.98 -33.48
CA ALA A 209 22.71 -4.93 -33.76
C ALA A 209 23.24 -6.27 -33.27
N ASP A 210 22.85 -6.65 -32.06
CA ASP A 210 23.00 -8.03 -31.62
C ASP A 210 22.00 -8.85 -32.43
N GLU A 211 22.55 -9.73 -33.26
CA GLU A 211 21.88 -10.88 -33.85
C GLU A 211 21.45 -11.80 -32.70
N SER A 212 20.35 -11.47 -32.03
CA SER A 212 19.66 -12.41 -31.15
C SER A 212 18.68 -13.21 -32.01
N ASP A 213 18.99 -14.48 -32.18
CA ASP A 213 18.22 -15.47 -32.90
C ASP A 213 16.71 -15.35 -32.64
N ASN A 214 15.95 -15.22 -33.72
CA ASN A 214 14.50 -15.43 -33.73
C ASN A 214 14.23 -16.88 -33.37
N ILE A 215 14.16 -17.20 -32.08
CA ILE A 215 13.50 -18.41 -31.60
C ILE A 215 12.00 -18.15 -31.79
N ILE A 216 11.50 -18.56 -32.95
CA ILE A 216 10.07 -18.74 -33.18
C ILE A 216 9.66 -19.84 -32.20
N ILE A 217 9.05 -19.46 -31.08
CA ILE A 217 8.36 -20.41 -30.21
C ILE A 217 7.08 -20.77 -30.97
N GLU A 218 7.20 -21.75 -31.88
CA GLU A 218 6.04 -22.46 -32.39
C GLU A 218 5.35 -23.08 -31.19
N HIS A 219 4.10 -22.67 -30.95
CA HIS A 219 3.27 -23.24 -29.91
C HIS A 219 3.17 -24.74 -30.21
N PRO A 220 3.65 -25.63 -29.33
CA PRO A 220 3.48 -27.06 -29.56
C PRO A 220 1.99 -27.35 -29.54
N ASP A 221 1.51 -27.96 -30.61
CA ASP A 221 0.15 -28.50 -30.70
C ASP A 221 -0.11 -29.34 -29.44
N LEU A 222 -1.12 -28.95 -28.65
CA LEU A 222 -1.48 -29.56 -27.36
C LEU A 222 -1.99 -31.01 -27.49
N ASP A 223 -2.04 -31.55 -28.71
CA ASP A 223 -2.56 -32.88 -29.05
C ASP A 223 -1.44 -33.85 -29.52
N CYS A 224 -0.22 -33.71 -29.00
CA CYS A 224 0.82 -34.72 -29.20
C CYS A 224 0.54 -35.94 -28.31
N GLU A 225 0.22 -37.09 -28.90
CA GLU A 225 -0.10 -38.34 -28.17
C GLU A 225 1.11 -38.92 -27.42
N ASP A 226 2.33 -38.51 -27.75
CA ASP A 226 3.57 -39.04 -27.17
C ASP A 226 4.31 -37.98 -26.35
N LEU A 227 4.28 -38.11 -25.02
CA LEU A 227 5.13 -37.36 -24.10
C LEU A 227 6.58 -37.86 -24.25
N THR A 228 7.48 -36.97 -24.63
CA THR A 228 8.91 -37.22 -24.68
C THR A 228 9.56 -36.96 -23.31
N GLU A 229 10.73 -37.56 -23.07
CA GLU A 229 11.51 -37.36 -21.83
C GLU A 229 11.96 -35.89 -21.63
N HIS A 230 11.75 -35.01 -22.61
CA HIS A 230 12.12 -33.58 -22.55
C HIS A 230 10.94 -32.67 -22.17
N ASP A 231 9.72 -33.20 -22.08
CA ASP A 231 8.52 -32.41 -21.78
C ASP A 231 8.37 -32.10 -20.29
N ILE A 232 9.11 -32.81 -19.43
CA ILE A 232 9.17 -32.53 -18.00
C ILE A 232 10.64 -32.24 -17.66
N PRO A 233 11.00 -30.99 -17.32
CA PRO A 233 12.36 -30.69 -16.89
C PRO A 233 12.70 -31.51 -15.64
N ASP A 234 13.91 -32.07 -15.59
CA ASP A 234 14.37 -32.91 -14.47
C ASP A 234 14.21 -32.21 -13.10
N GLU A 235 14.33 -30.88 -13.07
CA GLU A 235 14.14 -30.04 -11.88
C GLU A 235 12.71 -30.07 -11.32
N ASP A 236 11.72 -30.38 -12.16
CA ASP A 236 10.30 -30.40 -11.80
C ASP A 236 9.75 -31.82 -11.58
N VAL A 237 10.51 -32.87 -11.89
CA VAL A 237 10.07 -34.28 -11.76
C VAL A 237 9.63 -34.61 -10.33
N GLU A 238 10.34 -34.08 -9.33
CA GLU A 238 10.02 -34.29 -7.90
C GLU A 238 8.63 -33.74 -7.52
N LYS A 239 8.10 -32.77 -8.28
CA LYS A 239 6.77 -32.20 -8.05
C LYS A 239 5.64 -33.12 -8.53
N TYR A 240 5.93 -33.98 -9.50
CA TYR A 240 4.95 -34.86 -10.15
C TYR A 240 5.05 -36.31 -9.64
N VAL A 241 6.21 -36.72 -9.12
CA VAL A 241 6.40 -38.05 -8.53
C VAL A 241 6.09 -37.99 -7.03
N LYS A 242 4.89 -38.43 -6.66
CA LYS A 242 4.48 -38.54 -5.24
C LYS A 242 4.99 -39.85 -4.62
N SER A 243 5.42 -39.78 -3.37
CA SER A 243 5.77 -40.98 -2.60
C SER A 243 4.55 -41.85 -2.28
N GLU A 244 4.74 -43.16 -2.08
CA GLU A 244 3.65 -44.08 -1.72
C GLU A 244 2.91 -43.64 -0.44
N HIS A 245 3.64 -43.03 0.50
CA HIS A 245 3.06 -42.49 1.73
C HIS A 245 2.16 -41.27 1.49
N GLU A 246 2.53 -40.35 0.60
CA GLU A 246 1.69 -39.21 0.23
C GLU A 246 0.41 -39.66 -0.46
N VAL A 247 0.51 -40.65 -1.36
CA VAL A 247 -0.66 -41.23 -2.03
C VAL A 247 -1.62 -41.87 -1.01
N LYS A 248 -1.11 -42.60 -0.01
CA LYS A 248 -1.94 -43.15 1.08
C LYS A 248 -2.63 -42.07 1.90
N ARG A 249 -1.94 -40.95 2.17
CA ARG A 249 -2.49 -39.83 2.93
C ARG A 249 -3.61 -39.12 2.17
N LEU A 250 -3.45 -38.89 0.87
CA LEU A 250 -4.49 -38.28 0.03
C LEU A 250 -5.75 -39.15 -0.03
N LYS A 251 -5.60 -40.47 -0.20
CA LYS A 251 -6.74 -41.40 -0.19
C LYS A 251 -7.52 -41.39 1.13
N LEU A 252 -6.84 -41.19 2.27
CA LEU A 252 -7.50 -41.05 3.56
C LEU A 252 -8.32 -39.76 3.64
N PHE A 253 -7.78 -38.65 3.11
CA PHE A 253 -8.50 -37.37 3.05
C PHE A 253 -9.75 -37.46 2.16
N ASP A 254 -9.63 -38.05 0.98
CA ASP A 254 -10.76 -38.22 0.05
C ASP A 254 -11.85 -39.08 0.67
N ALA A 255 -11.48 -40.22 1.29
CA ALA A 255 -12.43 -41.09 1.99
C ALA A 255 -13.15 -40.38 3.13
N GLN A 256 -12.47 -39.48 3.85
CA GLN A 256 -13.08 -38.72 4.94
C GLN A 256 -14.07 -37.66 4.44
N SER A 257 -13.79 -37.04 3.28
CA SER A 257 -14.69 -36.07 2.65
C SER A 257 -16.00 -36.67 2.11
N GLU A 258 -16.01 -37.99 1.84
CA GLU A 258 -17.22 -38.72 1.43
C GLU A 258 -18.17 -39.03 2.60
N PHE A 259 -17.70 -39.00 3.85
CA PHE A 259 -18.56 -39.21 5.02
C PHE A 259 -19.23 -37.93 5.55
N ASP A 260 -18.71 -36.76 5.17
CA ASP A 260 -19.19 -35.46 5.64
C ASP A 260 -20.27 -34.84 4.72
N ASN A 261 -20.67 -35.53 3.63
CA ASN A 261 -21.76 -35.16 2.72
C ASN A 261 -22.93 -36.16 2.81
#